data_AF-A0A7U8GTI2-F1
#
_entry.id   AF-A0A7U8GTI2-F1
#
_cell.length_a   1.000
_cell.length_b   1.000
_cell.length_c   1.000
_cell.angle_alpha   90.00
_cell.angle_beta   90.00
_cell.angle_gamma   90.00
#
_symmetry.space_group_name_H-M   'P 1'
#
loop_
_entity.id
_entity.type
_entity.pdbx_description
1 polymer ?
#
loop_
_entity_poly.entity_id
_entity_poly.type
_entity_poly.pdbx_seq_one_letter_code
_entity_poly.pdbx_strand_id
1 'polypeptide(L)'
;MSTYEHTRNGIEQAGFNPEIIEQLASDIAGSKTIAQAENNYFAFETEAEKLPWPWDHDFGALVLQKQAVGALNEVAKYMLSQAIRRAQWCATCATSGGEGLARASHMKELEVELAKIQLTSKGSG
;
A
#
# COMPACT_ATOMS: atom_id res chain seq x y z
N MET A 1 -15.18 -1.91 11.73
CA MET A 1 -14.17 -0.95 11.28
C MET A 1 -13.12 -1.75 10.54
N SER A 2 -12.82 -1.37 9.29
CA SER A 2 -11.79 -2.03 8.49
C SER A 2 -10.39 -1.73 9.05
N THR A 3 -9.40 -2.58 8.77
CA THR A 3 -7.99 -2.32 9.10
C THR A 3 -7.55 -0.94 8.60
N TYR A 4 -7.98 -0.58 7.39
CA TYR A 4 -7.74 0.75 6.82
C TYR A 4 -8.25 1.89 7.70
N GLU A 5 -9.53 1.87 8.07
CA GLU A 5 -10.16 2.92 8.88
C GLU A 5 -9.55 2.99 10.28
N HIS A 6 -9.26 1.82 10.87
CA HIS A 6 -8.61 1.75 12.17
C HIS A 6 -7.23 2.41 12.12
N THR A 7 -6.36 1.97 11.20
CA THR A 7 -5.01 2.52 10.99
C THR A 7 -5.05 4.03 10.69
N ARG A 8 -5.96 4.47 9.80
CA ARG A 8 -6.15 5.90 9.47
C ARG A 8 -6.48 6.73 10.71
N ASN A 9 -7.44 6.28 11.52
CA ASN A 9 -7.84 6.97 12.74
C ASN A 9 -6.69 7.04 13.76
N GLY A 10 -5.88 5.98 13.87
CA GLY A 10 -4.69 5.98 14.74
C GLY A 10 -3.63 6.99 14.32
N ILE A 11 -3.44 7.18 13.01
CA ILE A 11 -2.52 8.19 12.46
C ILE A 11 -3.01 9.60 12.79
N GLU A 12 -4.30 9.87 12.61
CA GLU A 12 -4.91 11.16 12.95
C GLU A 12 -4.80 11.46 14.46
N GLN A 13 -5.07 10.45 15.30
CA GLN A 13 -4.94 10.57 16.76
C GLN A 13 -3.49 10.84 17.20
N ALA A 14 -2.51 10.36 16.43
CA ALA A 14 -1.09 10.65 16.65
C ALA A 14 -0.66 12.04 16.14
N GLY A 15 -1.58 12.81 15.54
CA GLY A 15 -1.34 14.17 15.06
C GLY A 15 -0.76 14.28 13.65
N PHE A 16 -0.79 13.19 12.88
CA PHE A 16 -0.33 13.16 11.49
C PHE A 16 -1.51 13.33 10.52
N ASN A 17 -1.22 13.81 9.30
CA ASN A 17 -2.23 13.95 8.25
C ASN A 17 -2.16 12.77 7.25
N PRO A 18 -3.08 11.80 7.29
CA PRO A 18 -3.11 10.69 6.33
C PRO A 18 -3.53 11.12 4.92
N GLU A 19 -4.22 12.26 4.75
CA GLU A 19 -4.80 12.68 3.46
C GLU A 19 -3.74 12.92 2.39
N ILE A 20 -2.55 13.38 2.78
CA ILE A 20 -1.43 13.60 1.85
C ILE A 20 -1.03 12.28 1.17
N ILE A 21 -1.00 11.18 1.94
CA ILE A 21 -0.68 9.84 1.42
C ILE A 21 -1.80 9.32 0.52
N GLU A 22 -3.06 9.55 0.93
CA GLU A 22 -4.24 9.18 0.14
C GLU A 22 -4.25 9.90 -1.21
N GLN A 23 -3.92 11.20 -1.24
CA GLN A 23 -3.85 12.01 -2.45
C GLN A 23 -2.70 11.54 -3.37
N LEU A 24 -1.49 11.38 -2.83
CA LEU A 24 -0.34 10.94 -3.61
C LEU A 24 -0.56 9.54 -4.21
N ALA A 25 -1.19 8.62 -3.48
CA ALA A 25 -1.56 7.33 -4.03
C ALA A 25 -2.64 7.41 -5.12
N SER A 26 -3.58 8.36 -5.00
CA SER A 26 -4.53 8.64 -6.08
C SER A 26 -3.83 9.17 -7.33
N ASP A 27 -2.80 10.00 -7.19
CA ASP A 27 -2.01 10.52 -8.31
C ASP A 27 -1.20 9.40 -9.00
N ILE A 28 -0.68 8.44 -8.23
CA ILE A 28 -0.08 7.22 -8.78
C ILE A 28 -1.14 6.43 -9.56
N ALA A 29 -2.31 6.15 -8.97
CA ALA A 29 -3.39 5.40 -9.63
C ALA A 29 -3.88 6.06 -10.93
N GLY A 30 -3.88 7.40 -10.98
CA GLY A 30 -4.25 8.19 -12.15
C GLY A 30 -3.21 8.22 -13.28
N SER A 31 -1.99 7.71 -13.03
CA SER A 31 -0.88 7.71 -13.99
C SER A 31 -1.21 6.94 -15.26
N LYS A 32 -0.77 7.46 -16.41
CA LYS A 32 -1.02 6.84 -17.73
C LYS A 32 0.09 5.90 -18.18
N THR A 33 1.24 5.95 -17.52
CA THR A 33 2.39 5.10 -17.79
C THR A 33 3.07 4.70 -16.48
N ILE A 34 3.85 3.60 -16.53
CA ILE A 34 4.68 3.19 -15.40
C ILE A 34 5.68 4.27 -15.00
N ALA A 35 6.32 4.94 -15.96
CA ALA A 35 7.29 6.00 -15.66
C ALA A 35 6.66 7.18 -14.88
N GLN A 36 5.40 7.52 -15.16
CA GLN A 36 4.67 8.52 -14.37
C GLN A 36 4.35 8.00 -12.97
N ALA A 37 3.92 6.74 -12.86
CA ALA A 37 3.65 6.11 -11.57
C ALA A 37 4.92 6.05 -10.68
N GLU A 38 6.07 5.72 -11.27
CA GLU A 38 7.37 5.69 -10.58
C GLU A 38 7.81 7.08 -10.10
N ASN A 39 7.64 8.11 -10.93
CA ASN A 39 7.95 9.49 -10.53
C ASN A 39 7.05 9.96 -9.38
N ASN A 40 5.75 9.65 -9.43
CA ASN A 40 4.81 10.01 -8.38
C ASN A 40 5.06 9.20 -7.09
N TYR A 41 5.55 7.96 -7.22
CA TYR A 41 5.86 7.11 -6.07
C TYR A 41 6.97 7.67 -5.19
N PHE A 42 7.95 8.40 -5.75
CA PHE A 42 9.03 9.01 -4.94
C PHE A 42 8.50 10.02 -3.90
N ALA A 43 7.54 10.86 -4.31
CA ALA A 43 6.89 11.80 -3.39
C ALA A 43 6.03 11.07 -2.35
N PHE A 44 5.30 10.03 -2.78
CA PHE A 44 4.53 9.17 -1.89
C PHE A 44 5.41 8.51 -0.82
N GLU A 45 6.53 7.91 -1.21
CA GLU A 45 7.42 7.19 -0.31
C GLU A 45 7.98 8.12 0.78
N THR A 46 8.44 9.30 0.37
CA THR A 46 8.98 10.33 1.28
C THR A 46 7.97 10.75 2.35
N GLU A 47 6.70 10.90 2.00
CA GLU A 47 5.66 11.27 2.97
C GLU A 47 5.24 10.06 3.82
N ALA A 48 5.15 8.86 3.23
CA ALA A 48 4.72 7.65 3.92
C ALA A 48 5.71 7.22 5.01
N GLU A 49 7.00 7.46 4.84
CA GLU A 49 8.04 7.23 5.86
C GLU A 49 7.88 8.10 7.12
N LYS A 50 7.17 9.22 7.03
CA LYS A 50 6.93 10.10 8.19
C LYS A 50 5.82 9.59 9.09
N LEU A 51 4.99 8.67 8.62
CA LEU A 51 3.83 8.19 9.36
C LEU A 51 4.22 7.11 10.38
N PRO A 52 3.59 7.10 11.57
CA PRO A 52 3.73 6.01 12.51
C PRO A 52 3.05 4.74 11.98
N TRP A 53 3.36 3.59 12.58
CA TRP A 53 2.73 2.30 12.26
C TRP A 53 1.82 1.84 13.40
N PRO A 54 0.66 2.50 13.62
CA PRO A 54 -0.23 2.08 14.68
C PRO A 54 -0.76 0.67 14.38
N TRP A 55 -0.77 -0.18 15.40
CA TRP A 55 -1.15 -1.59 15.31
C TRP A 55 -0.35 -2.38 14.27
N ASP A 56 0.92 -2.01 14.05
CA ASP A 56 1.86 -2.79 13.24
C ASP A 56 1.52 -2.86 11.74
N HIS A 57 0.71 -1.92 11.26
CA HIS A 57 0.33 -1.81 9.86
C HIS A 57 1.03 -0.62 9.18
N ASP A 58 1.62 -0.87 8.00
CA ASP A 58 2.08 0.19 7.10
C ASP A 58 0.87 0.81 6.38
N PHE A 59 0.51 2.03 6.76
CA PHE A 59 -0.62 2.72 6.16
C PHE A 59 -0.40 3.05 4.68
N GLY A 60 0.84 3.33 4.27
CA GLY A 60 1.17 3.50 2.85
C GLY A 60 0.86 2.25 2.03
N ALA A 61 1.19 1.07 2.55
CA ALA A 61 0.84 -0.20 1.91
C ALA A 61 -0.68 -0.40 1.80
N LEU A 62 -1.45 -0.08 2.86
CA LEU A 62 -2.90 -0.15 2.84
C LEU A 62 -3.53 0.82 1.82
N VAL A 63 -3.00 2.03 1.70
CA VAL A 63 -3.48 3.04 0.74
C VAL A 63 -3.17 2.62 -0.69
N LEU A 64 -1.97 2.13 -0.98
CA LEU A 64 -1.60 1.63 -2.31
C LEU A 64 -2.51 0.47 -2.73
N GLN A 65 -2.79 -0.47 -1.82
CA GLN A 65 -3.72 -1.58 -2.05
C GLN A 65 -5.11 -1.08 -2.43
N LYS A 66 -5.67 -0.17 -1.62
CA LYS A 66 -7.00 0.40 -1.83
C LYS A 66 -7.11 1.12 -3.18
N GLN A 67 -6.11 1.93 -3.53
CA GLN A 67 -6.15 2.76 -4.74
C GLN A 67 -5.82 1.98 -6.01
N ALA A 68 -5.09 0.85 -5.92
CA ALA A 68 -4.78 0.01 -7.07
C ALA A 68 -6.02 -0.51 -7.80
N VAL A 69 -7.16 -0.65 -7.11
CA VAL A 69 -8.44 -1.10 -7.70
C VAL A 69 -8.93 -0.17 -8.82
N GLY A 70 -8.61 1.13 -8.74
CA GLY A 70 -9.00 2.13 -9.75
C GLY A 70 -7.94 2.40 -10.83
N ALA A 71 -6.76 1.78 -10.73
CA ALA A 71 -5.63 2.08 -11.60
C ALA A 71 -5.64 1.23 -12.89
N LEU A 72 -4.89 1.68 -13.91
CA LEU A 72 -4.59 0.85 -15.08
C LEU A 72 -3.85 -0.43 -14.64
N ASN A 73 -4.09 -1.57 -15.32
CA ASN A 73 -3.55 -2.87 -14.89
C ASN A 73 -2.04 -2.89 -14.59
N GLU A 74 -1.23 -2.21 -15.41
CA GLU A 74 0.21 -2.13 -15.20
C GLU A 74 0.58 -1.25 -13.98
N VAL A 75 -0.12 -0.13 -13.80
CA VAL A 75 0.03 0.75 -12.64
C VAL A 75 -0.45 0.05 -11.36
N ALA A 76 -1.58 -0.67 -11.41
CA ALA A 76 -2.09 -1.47 -10.30
C ALA A 76 -1.08 -2.55 -9.86
N LYS A 77 -0.47 -3.28 -10.82
CA LYS A 77 0.59 -4.25 -10.53
C LYS A 77 1.80 -3.58 -9.86
N TYR A 78 2.19 -2.40 -10.33
CA TYR A 78 3.27 -1.62 -9.73
C TYR A 78 2.93 -1.19 -8.30
N MET A 79 1.75 -0.59 -8.08
CA MET A 79 1.28 -0.16 -6.75
C MET A 79 1.24 -1.30 -5.74
N LEU A 80 0.69 -2.46 -6.11
CA LEU A 80 0.66 -3.64 -5.24
C LEU A 80 2.07 -4.19 -4.97
N SER A 81 2.96 -4.15 -5.97
CA SER A 81 4.36 -4.57 -5.77
C SER A 81 5.09 -3.67 -4.78
N GLN A 82 4.85 -2.35 -4.81
CA GLN A 82 5.40 -1.44 -3.79
C GLN A 82 4.74 -1.63 -2.43
N ALA A 83 3.41 -1.85 -2.38
CA ALA A 83 2.71 -2.17 -1.13
C ALA A 83 3.30 -3.40 -0.43
N ILE A 84 3.61 -4.46 -1.21
CA ILE A 84 4.27 -5.67 -0.69
C ILE A 84 5.66 -5.34 -0.13
N ARG A 85 6.49 -4.57 -0.86
CA ARG A 85 7.82 -4.17 -0.37
C ARG A 85 7.75 -3.40 0.94
N ARG A 86 6.80 -2.48 1.06
CA ARG A 86 6.56 -1.70 2.29
C ARG A 86 6.11 -2.58 3.45
N ALA A 87 5.13 -3.46 3.22
CA ALA A 87 4.67 -4.42 4.22
C ALA A 87 5.79 -5.36 4.68
N GLN A 88 6.67 -5.79 3.75
CA GLN A 88 7.86 -6.60 4.07
C GLN A 88 8.86 -5.84 4.93
N TRP A 89 9.19 -4.59 4.58
CA TRP A 89 10.08 -3.76 5.38
C TRP A 89 9.53 -3.59 6.80
N CYS A 90 8.24 -3.25 6.91
CA CYS A 90 7.55 -3.20 8.20
C CYS A 90 7.71 -4.53 8.95
N ALA A 91 7.48 -5.69 8.32
CA ALA A 91 7.66 -7.01 8.94
C ALA A 91 9.09 -7.27 9.44
N THR A 92 10.14 -6.82 8.74
CA THR A 92 11.53 -6.98 9.19
C THR A 92 11.86 -6.17 10.45
N CYS A 93 11.12 -5.11 10.72
CA CYS A 93 11.27 -4.28 11.92
C CYS A 93 10.43 -4.78 13.12
N ALA A 94 9.74 -5.93 13.00
CA ALA A 94 8.99 -6.52 14.11
C ALA A 94 9.95 -7.03 15.20
N THR A 95 9.67 -6.69 16.46
CA THR A 95 10.49 -7.09 17.61
C THR A 95 9.83 -8.18 18.45
N SER A 96 8.56 -8.51 18.22
CA SER A 96 7.83 -9.55 18.94
C SER A 96 6.93 -10.44 18.05
N GLY A 97 6.66 -11.67 18.49
CA GLY A 97 6.02 -12.72 17.67
C GLY A 97 4.55 -12.46 17.27
N GLY A 98 3.84 -11.56 17.98
CA GLY A 98 2.47 -11.15 17.62
C GLY A 98 2.42 -10.20 16.42
N GLU A 99 3.41 -9.31 16.32
CA GLU A 99 3.55 -8.32 15.24
C GLU A 99 3.81 -9.01 13.88
N GLY A 100 4.56 -10.12 13.90
CA GLY A 100 4.86 -10.90 12.71
C GLY A 100 3.63 -11.55 12.06
N LEU A 101 2.63 -11.95 12.84
CA LEU A 101 1.44 -12.64 12.34
C LEU A 101 0.47 -11.68 11.63
N ALA A 102 0.24 -10.49 12.18
CA ALA A 102 -0.61 -9.47 11.54
C ALA A 102 0.01 -9.00 10.20
N ARG A 103 1.33 -8.81 10.17
CA ARG A 103 2.08 -8.39 8.99
C ARG A 103 2.14 -9.48 7.90
N ALA A 104 2.28 -10.75 8.29
CA ALA A 104 2.22 -11.88 7.36
C ALA A 104 0.83 -12.05 6.71
N SER A 105 -0.26 -11.76 7.45
CA SER A 105 -1.61 -11.78 6.90
C SER A 105 -1.80 -10.70 5.83
N HIS A 106 -1.37 -9.48 6.11
CA HIS A 106 -1.48 -8.36 5.15
C HIS A 106 -0.68 -8.62 3.87
N MET A 107 0.54 -9.15 3.98
CA MET A 107 1.33 -9.57 2.80
C MET A 107 0.59 -10.61 1.94
N LYS A 108 -0.02 -11.62 2.58
CA LYS A 108 -0.76 -12.67 1.86
C LYS A 108 -1.97 -12.12 1.12
N GLU A 109 -2.67 -11.13 1.70
CA GLU A 109 -3.78 -10.43 1.04
C GLU A 109 -3.30 -9.69 -0.22
N LEU A 110 -2.19 -8.96 -0.12
CA LEU A 110 -1.57 -8.24 -1.25
C LEU A 110 -1.12 -9.19 -2.37
N GLU A 111 -0.51 -10.32 -2.03
CA GLU A 111 -0.08 -11.35 -2.99
C GLU A 111 -1.27 -11.94 -3.75
N VAL A 112 -2.38 -12.20 -3.05
CA VAL A 112 -3.62 -12.71 -3.66
C VAL A 112 -4.20 -11.69 -4.64
N GLU A 113 -4.22 -10.40 -4.28
CA GLU A 113 -4.69 -9.34 -5.17
C GLU A 113 -3.81 -9.20 -6.42
N LEU A 114 -2.48 -9.24 -6.26
CA LEU A 114 -1.55 -9.19 -7.38
C LEU A 114 -1.73 -10.38 -8.33
N ALA A 115 -1.91 -11.58 -7.79
CA ALA A 115 -2.14 -12.80 -8.57
C ALA A 115 -3.44 -12.71 -9.39
N LYS A 116 -4.52 -12.14 -8.83
CA LYS A 116 -5.79 -11.93 -9.56
C LYS A 116 -5.59 -11.05 -10.79
N ILE A 117 -4.85 -9.94 -10.66
CA ILE A 117 -4.59 -9.01 -11.77
C ILE A 117 -3.69 -9.66 -12.84
N GLN A 118 -2.75 -10.53 -12.43
CA GLN A 118 -1.93 -11.29 -13.37
C GLN A 118 -2.75 -12.30 -14.20
N LEU A 119 -3.73 -12.97 -13.57
CA LEU A 119 -4.60 -13.94 -14.23
C LEU A 119 -5.57 -13.31 -15.22
N THR A 120 -6.17 -12.15 -14.88
CA THR A 120 -7.07 -11.42 -15.80
C THR A 120 -6.33 -10.93 -17.05
N SER A 121 -5.04 -10.57 -16.93
CA SER A 121 -4.21 -10.18 -18.08
C SER A 121 -3.84 -11.32 -19.04
N LYS A 122 -4.04 -12.60 -18.66
CA LYS A 122 -3.76 -13.77 -19.50
C LYS A 122 -4.97 -14.30 -20.28
N GLY A 123 -6.17 -13.79 -20.03
CA GLY A 123 -7.42 -14.27 -20.66
C GLY A 123 -7.88 -13.49 -21.90
N SER A 124 -7.05 -12.62 -22.48
CA SER A 124 -7.40 -11.77 -23.63
C SER A 124 -6.58 -12.06 -24.90
N GLY A 125 -6.02 -13.28 -25.01
CA GLY A 125 -5.28 -13.75 -26.18
C GLY A 125 -6.04 -14.82 -26.93
#